data_AF-A0AAV1ZZK0-F1
#
_entry.id   AF-A0AAV1ZZK0-F1
#
_cell.length_a   1.000
_cell.length_b   1.000
_cell.length_c   1.000
_cell.angle_alpha   90.00
_cell.angle_beta   90.00
_cell.angle_gamma   90.00
#
_symmetry.space_group_name_H-M   'P 1'
#
loop_
_entity.id
_entity.type
_entity.pdbx_description
1 polymer ?
#
loop_
_entity_poly.entity_id
_entity_poly.type
_entity_poly.pdbx_seq_one_letter_code
_entity_poly.pdbx_strand_id
1 'polypeptide(L)'
;MIFSKSACPFCHKVSTLSEGSRYILNGILDFILENGHELQQAMAAKAGRATVPQVFIRGQHVGGCDDTFAAHCSGKLQEMLFEEKFDYDLIVIGGGSGGLAASKVYFHFVLINELSISIYLGWPITFILQYEIILMKIYLQIKQRVPLSIKHALF
;
A
#
# COMPACT_ATOMS: atom_id res chain seq x y z
N MET A 1 0.51 2.79 6.90
CA MET A 1 0.87 4.21 7.11
C MET A 1 1.88 4.29 8.24
N ILE A 2 2.94 5.06 8.06
CA ILE A 2 4.00 5.29 9.04
C ILE A 2 4.11 6.78 9.29
N PHE A 3 4.02 7.18 10.55
CA PHE A 3 4.38 8.54 10.97
C PHE A 3 5.86 8.57 11.31
N SER A 4 6.61 9.48 10.70
CA SER A 4 8.06 9.56 10.82
C SER A 4 8.56 11.00 10.95
N LYS A 5 9.86 11.13 11.27
CA LYS A 5 10.61 12.38 11.14
C LYS A 5 11.88 12.08 10.35
N SER A 6 12.22 12.92 9.37
CA SER A 6 13.41 12.69 8.52
C SER A 6 14.71 12.58 9.31
N ALA A 7 14.81 13.24 10.47
CA ALA A 7 16.00 13.21 11.34
C ALA A 7 16.03 12.02 12.33
N CYS A 8 15.10 11.07 12.26
CA CYS A 8 14.97 10.01 13.27
C CYS A 8 15.58 8.67 12.80
N PRO A 9 16.60 8.12 13.50
CA PRO A 9 17.22 6.85 13.12
C PRO A 9 16.29 5.64 13.28
N PHE A 10 15.36 5.67 14.23
CA PHE A 10 14.38 4.59 14.42
C PHE A 10 13.36 4.53 13.27
N CYS A 11 13.02 5.67 12.68
CA CYS A 11 12.15 5.71 11.51
C CYS A 11 12.81 5.04 10.30
N HIS A 12 14.11 5.27 10.10
CA HIS A 12 14.87 4.58 9.05
C HIS A 12 14.89 3.06 9.26
N LYS A 13 15.08 2.58 10.50
CA LYS A 13 15.02 1.14 10.81
C LYS A 13 13.68 0.51 10.42
N VAL A 14 12.57 1.17 10.74
CA VAL A 14 11.24 0.67 10.35
C VAL A 14 11.06 0.68 8.82
N SER A 15 11.59 1.69 8.13
CA SER A 15 11.58 1.72 6.65
C SER A 15 12.35 0.54 6.05
N THR A 16 13.51 0.19 6.61
CA THR A 16 14.32 -0.94 6.12
C THR A 16 13.65 -2.29 6.31
N LEU A 17 12.67 -2.43 7.21
CA LEU A 17 11.89 -3.69 7.32
C LEU A 17 11.13 -4.03 6.03
N SER A 18 10.83 -3.02 5.21
CA SER A 18 10.22 -3.24 3.89
C SER A 18 11.23 -3.73 2.84
N GLU A 19 12.51 -3.38 2.99
CA GLU A 19 13.60 -3.76 2.11
C GLU A 19 14.03 -5.20 2.41
N GLY A 20 13.32 -6.17 1.81
CA GLY A 20 13.55 -7.61 2.00
C GLY A 20 12.33 -8.38 2.49
N SER A 21 11.25 -7.68 2.81
CA SER A 21 9.96 -8.28 3.10
C SER A 21 9.11 -8.45 1.84
N ARG A 22 8.07 -9.30 1.92
CA ARG A 22 7.06 -9.45 0.85
C ARG A 22 6.07 -8.29 0.78
N TYR A 23 6.18 -7.33 1.69
CA TYR A 23 5.30 -6.18 1.81
C TYR A 23 6.13 -4.89 1.82
N ILE A 24 5.49 -3.80 1.41
CA ILE A 24 6.12 -2.50 1.27
C ILE A 24 5.39 -1.49 2.16
N LEU A 25 6.14 -0.71 2.94
CA LEU A 25 5.60 0.28 3.87
C LEU A 25 5.82 1.71 3.34
N ASN A 26 4.99 2.15 2.38
CA ASN A 26 5.23 3.41 1.64
C ASN A 26 4.46 4.65 2.13
N GLY A 27 3.36 4.50 2.86
CA GLY A 27 2.56 5.63 3.31
C GLY A 27 3.22 6.40 4.46
N ILE A 28 4.30 7.14 4.19
CA ILE A 28 5.09 7.89 5.17
C ILE A 28 4.54 9.31 5.30
N LEU A 29 4.23 9.72 6.53
CA LEU A 29 3.91 11.11 6.85
C LEU A 29 5.02 11.70 7.72
N ASP A 30 5.72 12.69 7.17
CA ASP A 30 6.86 13.33 7.82
C ASP A 30 6.44 14.61 8.54
N PHE A 31 6.78 14.72 9.82
CA PHE A 31 6.47 15.89 10.65
C PHE A 31 7.45 17.07 10.46
N ILE A 32 8.40 17.02 9.53
CA ILE A 32 9.22 18.19 9.20
C ILE A 32 8.47 19.19 8.28
N LEU A 33 7.30 18.82 7.76
CA LEU A 33 6.41 19.71 7.01
C LEU A 33 5.92 20.89 7.88
N GLU A 34 5.51 22.01 7.26
CA GLU A 34 5.06 23.24 7.96
C GLU A 34 4.01 22.98 9.05
N ASN A 35 3.13 21.99 8.85
CA ASN A 35 2.05 21.62 9.79
C ASN A 35 2.41 20.42 10.69
N GLY A 36 3.69 20.09 10.81
CA GLY A 36 4.18 18.88 11.49
C GLY A 36 3.78 18.77 12.96
N HIS A 37 3.67 19.90 13.66
CA HIS A 37 3.27 19.93 15.07
C HIS A 37 1.80 19.53 15.26
N GLU A 38 0.89 20.05 14.43
CA GLU A 38 -0.53 19.69 14.45
C GLU A 38 -0.74 18.22 14.09
N LEU A 39 -0.02 17.75 13.06
CA LEU A 39 -0.03 16.35 12.66
C LEU A 39 0.50 15.44 13.77
N GLN A 40 1.55 15.84 14.49
CA GLN A 40 2.08 15.09 15.62
C GLN A 40 1.08 15.03 16.77
N GLN A 41 0.34 16.10 17.06
CA GLN A 41 -0.72 16.11 18.06
C GLN A 41 -1.90 15.21 17.66
N ALA A 42 -2.36 15.29 16.41
CA ALA A 42 -3.43 14.44 15.91
C ALA A 42 -3.03 12.95 15.91
N MET A 43 -1.78 12.65 15.56
CA MET A 43 -1.20 11.31 15.66
C MET A 43 -1.13 10.86 17.12
N ALA A 44 -0.66 11.71 18.04
CA ALA A 44 -0.56 11.39 19.46
C ALA A 44 -1.94 11.09 20.08
N ALA A 45 -2.98 11.83 19.67
CA ALA A 45 -4.34 11.57 20.10
C ALA A 45 -4.86 10.19 19.63
N LYS A 46 -4.42 9.71 18.45
CA LYS A 46 -4.79 8.39 17.93
C LYS A 46 -3.93 7.23 18.46
N ALA A 47 -2.61 7.42 18.55
CA ALA A 47 -1.66 6.39 19.00
C ALA A 47 -1.50 6.33 20.53
N GLY A 48 -1.99 7.33 21.26
CA GLY A 48 -1.75 7.49 22.71
C GLY A 48 -0.30 7.83 23.06
N ARG A 49 0.57 8.03 22.06
CA ARG A 49 1.99 8.34 22.21
C ARG A 49 2.42 9.38 21.17
N ALA A 50 3.19 10.37 21.61
CA ALA A 50 3.71 11.41 20.72
C ALA A 50 5.07 11.07 20.08
N THR A 51 5.64 9.89 20.40
CA THR A 51 6.94 9.45 19.90
C THR A 51 6.83 8.94 18.46
N VAL A 52 7.92 9.02 17.71
CA VAL A 52 8.04 8.44 16.36
C VAL A 52 9.11 7.33 16.35
N PRO A 53 9.01 6.32 15.46
CA PRO A 53 7.93 6.10 14.48
C PRO A 53 6.63 5.61 15.12
N GLN A 54 5.49 5.84 14.48
CA GLN A 54 4.23 5.13 14.77
C GLN A 54 3.69 4.47 13.52
N VAL A 55 3.40 3.17 13.59
CA VAL A 55 2.94 2.37 12.46
C VAL A 55 1.46 2.04 12.61
N PHE A 56 0.72 2.24 11.53
CA PHE A 56 -0.69 1.92 11.41
C PHE A 56 -0.93 1.06 10.17
N ILE A 57 -1.70 -0.01 10.33
CA ILE A 57 -2.11 -0.93 9.25
C ILE A 57 -3.63 -0.95 9.21
N ARG A 58 -4.22 -0.59 8.07
CA ARG A 58 -5.69 -0.52 7.88
C ARG A 58 -6.44 0.25 8.99
N GLY A 59 -5.80 1.28 9.54
CA GLY A 59 -6.34 2.09 10.64
C GLY A 59 -6.10 1.52 12.05
N GLN A 60 -5.62 0.28 12.18
CA GLN A 60 -5.19 -0.29 13.45
C GLN A 60 -3.78 0.20 13.80
N HIS A 61 -3.61 0.64 15.05
CA HIS A 61 -2.30 1.03 15.58
C HIS A 61 -1.49 -0.22 15.94
N VAL A 62 -0.33 -0.38 15.31
CA VAL A 62 0.61 -1.48 15.59
C VAL A 62 1.53 -1.11 16.74
N GLY A 63 2.02 0.13 16.75
CA GLY A 63 2.90 0.65 17.79
C GLY A 63 4.13 1.38 17.24
N GLY A 64 5.16 1.43 18.06
CA GLY A 64 6.43 2.08 17.75
C GLY A 64 7.40 1.22 16.94
N CYS A 65 8.68 1.57 16.98
CA CYS A 65 9.73 0.78 16.34
C CYS A 65 9.79 -0.65 16.90
N ASP A 66 9.93 -0.79 18.22
CA ASP A 66 10.10 -2.10 18.86
C ASP A 66 8.87 -2.99 18.67
N ASP A 67 7.67 -2.42 18.83
CA ASP A 67 6.40 -3.12 18.60
C ASP A 67 6.30 -3.64 17.16
N THR A 68 6.71 -2.82 16.18
CA THR A 68 6.69 -3.20 14.75
C THR A 68 7.71 -4.30 14.43
N PHE A 69 8.92 -4.22 15.00
CA PHE A 69 9.93 -5.27 14.84
C PHE A 69 9.48 -6.58 15.49
N ALA A 70 8.90 -6.52 16.69
CA ALA A 70 8.35 -7.69 17.36
C ALA A 70 7.21 -8.32 16.54
N ALA A 71 6.31 -7.51 15.97
CA ALA A 71 5.25 -7.97 15.08
C ALA A 71 5.81 -8.61 13.80
N HIS A 72 6.90 -8.06 13.24
CA HIS A 72 7.57 -8.63 12.08
C HIS A 72 8.20 -10.00 12.38
N CYS A 73 8.95 -10.11 13.47
CA CYS A 73 9.62 -11.34 13.86
C CYS A 73 8.63 -12.45 14.27
N SER A 74 7.49 -12.08 14.85
CA SER A 74 6.44 -13.03 15.22
C SER A 74 5.56 -13.49 14.06
N GLY A 75 5.68 -12.89 12.87
CA GLY A 75 4.80 -13.17 11.73
C GLY A 75 3.45 -12.44 11.79
N LYS A 76 3.10 -11.85 12.94
CA LYS A 76 1.85 -11.12 13.16
C LYS A 76 1.69 -9.94 12.21
N LEU A 77 2.80 -9.29 11.83
CA LEU A 77 2.77 -8.17 10.91
C LEU A 77 2.28 -8.59 9.52
N GLN A 78 2.72 -9.76 9.05
CA GLN A 78 2.28 -10.36 7.81
C GLN A 78 0.81 -10.77 7.92
N GLU A 79 0.40 -11.38 9.03
CA GLU A 79 -1.02 -11.70 9.28
C GLU A 79 -1.90 -10.45 9.19
N MET A 80 -1.56 -9.36 9.90
CA MET A 80 -2.33 -8.11 9.84
C MET A 80 -2.36 -7.47 8.43
N LEU A 81 -1.35 -7.72 7.60
CA LEU A 81 -1.32 -7.25 6.23
C LEU A 81 -2.18 -8.09 5.29
N PHE A 82 -2.34 -9.38 5.57
CA PHE A 82 -3.12 -10.34 4.77
C PHE A 82 -4.48 -10.68 5.40
N GLU A 83 -4.82 -10.11 6.54
CA GLU A 83 -6.13 -10.24 7.18
C GLU A 83 -7.13 -9.36 6.41
N GLU A 84 -7.79 -9.97 5.43
CA GLU A 84 -8.67 -9.33 4.47
C GLU A 84 -10.13 -9.36 4.96
N LYS A 85 -10.72 -8.17 5.17
CA LYS A 85 -12.19 -8.02 5.29
C LYS A 85 -12.87 -7.90 3.92
N PHE A 86 -12.11 -7.50 2.92
CA PHE A 86 -12.51 -7.25 1.55
C PHE A 86 -11.40 -7.78 0.64
N ASP A 87 -11.74 -8.29 -0.54
CA ASP A 87 -10.76 -8.85 -1.49
C ASP A 87 -9.82 -7.79 -2.09
N TYR A 88 -10.22 -6.51 -2.04
CA TYR A 88 -9.50 -5.37 -2.61
C TYR A 88 -9.62 -4.13 -1.74
N ASP A 89 -8.55 -3.35 -1.64
CA ASP A 89 -8.54 -2.07 -0.90
C ASP A 89 -8.98 -0.88 -1.76
N LEU A 90 -8.89 -1.01 -3.08
CA LEU A 90 -9.43 -0.06 -4.05
C LEU A 90 -10.00 -0.81 -5.26
N ILE A 91 -11.23 -0.47 -5.63
CA ILE A 91 -11.87 -0.87 -6.88
C ILE A 91 -12.04 0.37 -7.75
N VAL A 92 -11.37 0.40 -8.89
CA VAL A 92 -11.55 1.46 -9.91
C VAL A 92 -12.43 0.92 -11.02
N ILE A 93 -13.58 1.54 -11.22
CA ILE A 93 -14.53 1.21 -12.29
C ILE A 93 -14.42 2.29 -13.37
N GLY A 94 -13.67 1.98 -14.43
CA GLY A 94 -13.48 2.86 -15.60
C GLY A 94 -12.01 3.14 -15.93
N GLY A 95 -11.55 2.67 -17.10
CA GLY A 95 -10.17 2.80 -17.59
C GLY A 95 -9.83 4.12 -18.27
N GLY A 96 -10.51 5.22 -17.92
CA GLY A 96 -10.19 6.55 -18.44
C GLY A 96 -8.92 7.13 -17.80
N SER A 97 -8.50 8.32 -18.25
CA SER A 97 -7.33 9.01 -17.69
C SER A 97 -7.43 9.22 -16.17
N GLY A 98 -8.63 9.53 -15.66
CA GLY A 98 -8.89 9.66 -14.22
C GLY A 98 -8.74 8.33 -13.46
N GLY A 99 -9.24 7.23 -14.01
CA GLY A 99 -9.13 5.90 -13.38
C GLY A 99 -7.69 5.42 -13.33
N LEU A 100 -6.95 5.53 -14.45
CA LEU A 100 -5.52 5.18 -14.49
C LEU A 100 -4.69 6.07 -13.55
N ALA A 101 -4.98 7.37 -13.49
CA ALA A 101 -4.28 8.28 -12.58
C ALA A 101 -4.56 7.93 -11.10
N ALA A 102 -5.82 7.67 -10.75
CA ALA A 102 -6.21 7.27 -9.40
C ALA A 102 -5.52 5.96 -8.98
N SER A 103 -5.58 4.92 -9.82
CA SER A 103 -4.88 3.66 -9.59
C SER A 103 -3.37 3.85 -9.40
N LYS A 104 -2.73 4.64 -10.27
CA LYS A 104 -1.29 4.88 -10.17
C LYS A 104 -0.90 5.60 -8.88
N VAL A 105 -1.67 6.60 -8.47
CA VAL A 105 -1.42 7.33 -7.22
C VAL A 105 -1.68 6.41 -6.02
N TYR A 106 -2.74 5.62 -6.07
CA TYR A 106 -3.07 4.67 -5.01
C TYR A 106 -1.96 3.65 -4.82
N PHE A 107 -1.51 3.00 -5.89
CA PHE A 107 -0.40 2.03 -5.85
C PHE A 107 0.90 2.63 -5.30
N HIS A 108 1.13 3.92 -5.53
CA HIS A 108 2.31 4.60 -4.99
C HIS A 108 2.24 4.75 -3.45
N PHE A 109 1.04 4.95 -2.90
CA PHE A 109 0.83 5.27 -1.47
C PHE A 109 0.34 4.09 -0.62
N VAL A 110 -0.40 3.15 -1.19
CA VAL A 110 -1.05 2.03 -0.52
C VAL A 110 -0.77 0.77 -1.33
N LEU A 111 -0.01 -0.16 -0.74
CA LEU A 111 0.37 -1.40 -1.39
C LEU A 111 -0.33 -2.57 -0.74
N ILE A 112 -1.63 -2.64 -0.96
CA ILE A 112 -2.42 -3.86 -0.74
C ILE A 112 -3.45 -3.99 -1.89
N ASN A 113 -3.99 -5.20 -2.08
CA ASN A 113 -4.65 -5.73 -3.27
C ASN A 113 -5.47 -4.70 -4.07
N GLU A 114 -4.99 -4.33 -5.25
CA GLU A 114 -5.75 -3.47 -6.18
C GLU A 114 -6.33 -4.32 -7.32
N LEU A 115 -7.62 -4.13 -7.61
CA LEU A 115 -8.26 -4.64 -8.82
C LEU A 115 -8.83 -3.48 -9.64
N SER A 116 -8.22 -3.25 -10.80
CA SER A 116 -8.77 -2.36 -11.80
C SER A 116 -9.72 -3.16 -12.71
N ILE A 117 -11.02 -2.87 -12.67
CA ILE A 117 -12.00 -3.46 -13.58
C ILE A 117 -12.36 -2.42 -14.65
N SER A 118 -11.90 -2.65 -15.88
CA SER A 118 -12.29 -1.81 -17.01
C SER A 118 -13.58 -2.35 -17.63
N ILE A 119 -14.72 -1.72 -17.33
CA ILE A 119 -15.97 -1.98 -18.04
C ILE A 119 -15.97 -1.12 -19.30
N TYR A 120 -15.57 -1.71 -20.42
CA TYR A 120 -15.62 -1.06 -21.73
C TYR A 120 -17.07 -0.97 -22.21
N LEU A 121 -17.68 0.22 -22.09
CA LEU A 121 -18.94 0.55 -22.78
C LEU A 121 -18.64 1.31 -24.08
N GLY A 122 -18.02 0.62 -25.04
CA GLY A 122 -17.89 1.01 -26.46
C GLY A 122 -16.99 2.23 -26.78
N TRP A 123 -16.37 2.20 -27.97
CA TRP A 123 -15.60 3.23 -28.73
C TRP A 123 -14.14 2.82 -29.12
N PRO A 124 -13.62 3.29 -30.29
CA PRO A 124 -12.98 2.42 -31.29
C PRO A 124 -11.46 2.19 -31.19
N ILE A 125 -11.01 1.21 -31.97
CA ILE A 125 -9.92 0.23 -31.78
C ILE A 125 -8.47 0.70 -32.04
N THR A 126 -8.19 1.95 -32.39
CA THR A 126 -6.85 2.30 -32.93
C THR A 126 -5.74 2.63 -31.91
N PHE A 127 -6.02 2.65 -30.60
CA PHE A 127 -5.02 2.99 -29.55
C PHE A 127 -4.42 1.79 -28.80
N ILE A 128 -4.67 0.55 -29.26
CA ILE A 128 -4.53 -0.67 -28.46
C ILE A 128 -3.09 -1.28 -28.48
N LEU A 129 -2.30 -1.09 -29.54
CA LEU A 129 -1.09 -1.91 -29.72
C LEU A 129 0.10 -1.54 -28.82
N GLN A 130 0.18 -0.32 -28.30
CA GLN A 130 1.28 0.08 -27.41
C GLN A 130 1.02 -0.27 -25.93
N TYR A 131 -0.26 -0.40 -25.55
CA TYR A 131 -0.68 -0.80 -24.20
C TYR A 131 -0.63 -2.32 -23.99
N GLU A 132 -0.92 -3.12 -25.02
CA GLU A 132 -0.90 -4.60 -24.96
C GLU A 132 0.46 -5.16 -24.45
N ILE A 133 1.59 -4.60 -24.91
CA ILE A 133 2.93 -5.09 -24.51
C ILE A 133 3.24 -4.75 -23.05
N ILE A 134 2.80 -3.59 -22.57
CA ILE A 134 3.01 -3.15 -21.19
C ILE A 134 2.11 -3.95 -20.25
N LEU A 135 0.84 -4.13 -20.63
CA LEU A 135 -0.13 -4.94 -19.90
C LEU A 135 0.29 -6.41 -19.84
N MET A 136 0.85 -7.00 -20.91
CA MET A 136 1.36 -8.38 -20.86
C MET A 136 2.54 -8.54 -19.91
N LYS A 137 3.47 -7.57 -19.83
CA LYS A 137 4.60 -7.62 -18.90
C LYS A 137 4.13 -7.50 -17.44
N ILE A 138 3.18 -6.60 -17.19
CA ILE A 138 2.57 -6.43 -15.87
C ILE A 138 1.75 -7.66 -15.49
N TYR A 139 0.94 -8.21 -16.41
CA TYR A 139 0.17 -9.44 -16.22
C TYR A 139 1.06 -10.64 -15.94
N LEU A 140 2.19 -10.80 -16.64
CA LEU A 140 3.15 -11.87 -16.37
C LEU A 140 3.84 -11.73 -15.01
N GLN A 141 4.17 -10.50 -14.58
CA GLN A 141 4.68 -10.24 -13.23
C GLN A 141 3.63 -10.52 -12.15
N ILE A 142 2.36 -10.21 -12.39
CA ILE A 142 1.25 -10.49 -11.48
C ILE A 142 0.98 -12.01 -11.42
N LYS A 143 0.96 -12.71 -12.56
CA LYS A 143 0.71 -14.15 -12.64
C LYS A 143 1.75 -15.00 -11.88
N GLN A 144 2.96 -14.50 -11.70
CA GLN A 144 3.99 -15.16 -10.88
C GLN A 144 3.83 -14.92 -9.37
N ARG A 145 3.02 -13.94 -8.95
CA ARG A 145 2.81 -13.58 -7.54
C ARG A 145 1.45 -14.00 -6.98
N VAL A 146 0.51 -14.43 -7.82
CA VAL A 146 -0.85 -14.84 -7.39
C VAL A 146 -0.86 -16.31 -6.91
N PRO A 147 -1.38 -16.59 -5.69
CA PRO A 147 -1.53 -17.95 -5.18
C PRO A 147 -2.52 -18.79 -6.02
N LEU A 148 -2.28 -20.11 -6.06
CA LEU A 148 -2.92 -21.04 -7.01
C LEU A 148 -4.46 -21.06 -6.96
N SER A 149 -5.10 -20.64 -5.86
CA SER A 149 -6.57 -20.74 -5.71
C SER A 149 -7.35 -19.81 -6.64
N ILE A 150 -6.75 -18.71 -7.12
CA ILE A 150 -7.43 -17.69 -7.93
C ILE A 150 -7.36 -18.01 -9.45
N LYS A 151 -6.60 -19.05 -9.85
CA LYS A 151 -6.46 -19.43 -11.27
C LYS A 151 -7.76 -19.92 -11.93
N HIS A 152 -8.78 -20.25 -11.15
CA HIS A 152 -10.06 -20.74 -11.67
C HIS A 152 -11.09 -19.65 -11.95
N ALA A 153 -10.85 -18.39 -11.57
CA ALA A 153 -11.79 -17.28 -11.72
C ALA A 153 -11.56 -16.40 -12.96
N LEU A 154 -10.67 -16.82 -13.87
CA LEU A 154 -10.23 -16.05 -15.04
C LEU A 154 -10.53 -16.74 -16.40
N PHE A 155 -11.53 -17.61 -16.45
CA PHE A 155 -12.09 -18.16 -17.70
C PHE A 155 -13.53 -17.70 -17.90
#